data_AF-A0A382VYD5-F1
#
_entry.id   AF-A0A382VYD5-F1
#
_cell.length_a   1.000
_cell.length_b   1.000
_cell.length_c   1.000
_cell.angle_alpha   90.00
_cell.angle_beta   90.00
_cell.angle_gamma   90.00
#
_symmetry.space_group_name_H-M   'P 1'
#
loop_
_entity.id
_entity.type
_entity.pdbx_description
1 polymer ?
#
loop_
_entity_poly.entity_id
_entity_poly.type
_entity_poly.pdbx_seq_one_letter_code
_entity_poly.pdbx_strand_id
1 'polypeptide(L)'
;RKQAYLVEDQAEEEYYYELAFLLTEVAEKYFNVLQAEDALESIASEIEAVSTQLAQIQSLYDRQLAQITDLYTAQAALAAVQAEELRLEAELALNQEALRSVSGLNVGPLFRLDELAEIPPVENSVQFYVQQAEEQNQQIQAREYALQAAQEQISERKGAYMPRVTFIAQRQDSDVGFDNLPMIRSDNTYIGLDVSIPIYAGGSNRAAISEAISRRSIAESELRSVRLETGELVRSAYLQVQSSRVLTEAAVILVESTALSAEAMQQGFDLGTVTSVDVLNA
;
A
#
# COMPACT_ATOMS: atom_id res chain seq x y z
N ARG A 1 3.36 -34.47 2.43
CA ARG A 1 2.61 -34.32 1.15
C ARG A 1 1.44 -33.36 1.33
N LYS A 2 0.42 -33.66 2.15
CA LYS A 2 -0.68 -32.71 2.45
C LYS A 2 -0.20 -31.33 2.90
N GLN A 3 0.70 -31.28 3.88
CA GLN A 3 1.31 -30.02 4.34
C GLN A 3 2.00 -29.25 3.20
N ALA A 4 2.64 -29.92 2.25
CA ALA A 4 3.34 -29.24 1.16
C ALA A 4 2.35 -28.54 0.22
N TYR A 5 1.22 -29.19 -0.09
CA TYR A 5 0.14 -28.57 -0.87
C TYR A 5 -0.48 -27.39 -0.12
N LEU A 6 -0.72 -27.51 1.20
CA LEU A 6 -1.26 -26.37 1.97
C LEU A 6 -0.29 -25.17 2.04
N VAL A 7 1.02 -25.42 2.04
CA VAL A 7 2.02 -24.35 1.98
C VAL A 7 2.10 -23.74 0.58
N GLU A 8 1.88 -24.53 -0.47
CA GLU A 8 1.74 -24.05 -1.85
C GLU A 8 0.49 -23.17 -1.99
N ASP A 9 -0.67 -23.64 -1.52
CA ASP A 9 -1.93 -22.89 -1.51
C ASP A 9 -1.81 -21.58 -0.69
N GLN A 10 -1.13 -21.63 0.46
CA GLN A 10 -0.80 -20.42 1.24
C GLN A 10 -0.02 -19.40 0.40
N ALA A 11 1.04 -19.84 -0.28
CA ALA A 11 1.90 -18.96 -1.07
C ALA A 11 1.18 -18.39 -2.30
N GLU A 12 0.24 -19.15 -2.87
CA GLU A 12 -0.61 -18.67 -3.96
C GLU A 12 -1.55 -17.54 -3.48
N GLU A 13 -2.20 -17.69 -2.32
CA GLU A 13 -3.03 -16.63 -1.75
C GLU A 13 -2.21 -15.38 -1.37
N GLU A 14 -1.03 -15.56 -0.77
CA GLU A 14 -0.11 -14.44 -0.49
C GLU A 14 0.29 -13.71 -1.79
N TYR A 15 0.54 -14.44 -2.89
CA TYR A 15 0.82 -13.83 -4.19
C TYR A 15 -0.35 -12.98 -4.72
N TYR A 16 -1.58 -13.47 -4.64
CA TYR A 16 -2.74 -12.69 -5.09
C TYR A 16 -3.03 -11.48 -4.20
N TYR A 17 -2.77 -11.59 -2.89
CA TYR A 17 -2.83 -10.45 -1.98
C TYR A 17 -1.83 -9.36 -2.39
N GLU A 18 -0.56 -9.72 -2.62
CA GLU A 18 0.48 -8.77 -3.05
C GLU A 18 0.15 -8.14 -4.41
N LEU A 19 -0.47 -8.89 -5.33
CA LEU A 19 -0.94 -8.33 -6.60
C LEU A 19 -2.04 -7.28 -6.39
N ALA A 20 -3.03 -7.56 -5.55
CA ALA A 20 -4.09 -6.62 -5.23
C ALA A 20 -3.55 -5.38 -4.52
N PHE A 21 -2.62 -5.57 -3.58
CA PHE A 21 -1.94 -4.48 -2.87
C PHE A 21 -1.16 -3.58 -3.84
N LEU A 22 -0.38 -4.15 -4.76
CA LEU A 22 0.35 -3.40 -5.77
C LEU A 22 -0.59 -2.58 -6.67
N LEU A 23 -1.74 -3.14 -7.07
CA LEU A 23 -2.72 -2.40 -7.87
C LEU A 23 -3.28 -1.19 -7.10
N THR A 24 -3.57 -1.34 -5.81
CA THR A 24 -3.98 -0.24 -4.94
C THR A 24 -2.88 0.81 -4.80
N GLU A 25 -1.63 0.40 -4.54
CA GLU A 25 -0.51 1.34 -4.43
C GLU A 25 -0.30 2.14 -5.71
N VAL A 26 -0.36 1.51 -6.89
CA VAL A 26 -0.25 2.21 -8.18
C VAL A 26 -1.37 3.25 -8.32
N ALA A 27 -2.61 2.90 -7.96
CA ALA A 27 -3.74 3.82 -8.02
C ALA A 27 -3.57 5.01 -7.06
N GLU A 28 -3.12 4.78 -5.82
CA GLU A 28 -2.85 5.86 -4.86
C GLU A 28 -1.74 6.80 -5.35
N LYS A 29 -0.61 6.24 -5.81
CA LYS A 29 0.49 7.06 -6.35
C LYS A 29 0.07 7.84 -7.60
N TYR A 30 -0.79 7.27 -8.44
CA TYR A 30 -1.37 7.95 -9.59
C TYR A 30 -2.16 9.19 -9.16
N PHE A 31 -3.09 9.05 -8.21
CA PHE A 31 -3.88 10.19 -7.72
C PHE A 31 -3.03 11.24 -6.98
N ASN A 32 -1.96 10.83 -6.30
CA ASN A 32 -1.03 11.78 -5.67
C ASN A 32 -0.27 12.63 -6.71
N VAL A 33 0.07 12.07 -7.87
CA VAL A 33 0.65 12.86 -8.97
C VAL A 33 -0.37 13.86 -9.51
N LEU A 34 -1.60 13.42 -9.77
CA LEU A 34 -2.66 14.33 -10.25
C LEU A 34 -2.92 15.47 -9.26
N GLN A 35 -3.02 15.16 -7.97
CA GLN A 35 -3.18 16.19 -6.93
C GLN A 35 -2.02 17.19 -6.89
N ALA A 36 -0.78 16.73 -7.09
CA ALA A 36 0.38 17.61 -7.14
C ALA A 36 0.41 18.47 -8.42
N GLU A 37 -0.08 17.94 -9.55
CA GLU A 37 -0.27 18.73 -10.78
C GLU A 37 -1.32 19.83 -10.57
N ASP A 38 -2.47 19.49 -9.97
CA ASP A 38 -3.54 20.45 -9.68
C ASP A 38 -3.09 21.54 -8.70
N ALA A 39 -2.29 21.18 -7.68
CA ALA A 39 -1.72 22.14 -6.75
C ALA A 39 -0.73 23.10 -7.44
N LEU A 40 0.08 22.60 -8.38
CA LEU A 40 1.00 23.42 -9.16
C LEU A 40 0.25 24.35 -10.14
N GLU A 41 -0.86 23.89 -10.70
CA GLU A 41 -1.74 24.73 -11.54
C GLU A 41 -2.44 25.83 -10.71
N SER A 42 -2.89 25.48 -9.49
CA SER A 42 -3.50 26.42 -8.55
C SER A 42 -2.52 27.51 -8.11
N ILE A 43 -1.29 27.15 -7.70
CA ILE A 43 -0.30 28.14 -7.25
C ILE A 43 0.16 29.05 -8.38
N ALA A 44 0.25 28.54 -9.62
CA ALA A 44 0.58 29.37 -10.78
C ALA A 44 -0.48 30.46 -11.03
N SER A 45 -1.77 30.10 -10.87
CA SER A 45 -2.88 31.04 -10.96
C SER A 45 -2.85 32.06 -9.81
N GLU A 46 -2.48 31.64 -8.60
CA GLU A 46 -2.31 32.52 -7.45
C GLU A 46 -1.17 33.52 -7.65
N ILE A 47 -0.03 33.09 -8.22
CA ILE A 47 1.08 33.99 -8.58
C ILE A 47 0.61 35.06 -9.56
N GLU A 48 -0.18 34.71 -10.57
CA GLU A 48 -0.72 35.68 -11.53
C GLU A 48 -1.63 36.72 -10.85
N ALA A 49 -2.52 36.26 -9.96
CA ALA A 49 -3.42 37.13 -9.21
C ALA A 49 -2.64 38.09 -8.28
N VAL A 50 -1.70 37.57 -7.48
CA VAL A 50 -0.89 38.36 -6.54
C VAL A 50 0.04 39.32 -7.29
N SER A 51 0.59 38.92 -8.44
CA SER A 51 1.41 39.79 -9.30
C SER A 51 0.60 40.97 -9.85
N THR A 52 -0.64 40.71 -10.29
CA THR A 52 -1.56 41.75 -10.75
C THR A 52 -1.90 42.73 -9.62
N GLN A 53 -2.18 42.22 -8.43
CA GLN A 53 -2.46 43.03 -7.24
C GLN A 53 -1.26 43.90 -6.83
N LEU A 54 -0.05 43.34 -6.87
CA LEU A 54 1.19 44.08 -6.61
C LEU A 54 1.35 45.23 -7.62
N ALA A 55 1.09 45.00 -8.91
CA ALA A 55 1.16 46.04 -9.94
C ALA A 55 0.14 47.16 -9.70
N GLN A 56 -1.08 46.82 -9.25
CA GLN A 56 -2.10 47.81 -8.87
C GLN A 56 -1.65 48.65 -7.67
N ILE A 57 -1.16 48.02 -6.60
CA ILE A 57 -0.67 48.69 -5.39
C ILE A 57 0.54 49.59 -5.71
N GLN A 58 1.47 49.12 -6.53
CA GLN A 58 2.61 49.93 -7.00
C GLN A 58 2.14 51.19 -7.72
N SER A 59 1.17 51.07 -8.64
CA SER A 59 0.61 52.22 -9.36
C SER A 59 -0.06 53.24 -8.42
N LEU A 60 -0.79 52.76 -7.42
CA LEU A 60 -1.39 53.62 -6.40
C LEU A 60 -0.33 54.30 -5.53
N TYR A 61 0.71 53.58 -5.13
CA TYR A 61 1.83 54.11 -4.35
C TYR A 61 2.59 55.21 -5.11
N ASP A 62 2.87 55.00 -6.41
CA ASP A 62 3.53 55.99 -7.28
C ASP A 62 2.71 57.29 -7.39
N ARG A 63 1.38 57.18 -7.28
CA ARG A 63 0.43 58.30 -7.25
C ARG A 63 0.17 58.83 -5.84
N GLN A 64 0.87 58.33 -4.82
CA GLN A 64 0.72 58.68 -3.40
C GLN A 64 -0.67 58.36 -2.83
N LEU A 65 -1.34 57.36 -3.40
CA LEU A 65 -2.69 56.89 -3.01
C LEU A 65 -2.66 55.59 -2.18
N ALA A 66 -1.49 54.96 -2.00
CA ALA A 66 -1.28 53.79 -1.15
C ALA A 66 -0.07 54.01 -0.23
N GLN A 67 0.01 53.25 0.86
CA GLN A 67 1.13 53.36 1.81
C GLN A 67 2.32 52.50 1.36
N ILE A 68 3.53 52.88 1.75
CA ILE A 68 4.72 52.05 1.49
C ILE A 68 4.62 50.66 2.15
N THR A 69 3.88 50.57 3.26
CA THR A 69 3.61 49.30 3.95
C THR A 69 2.74 48.38 3.10
N ASP A 70 1.76 48.91 2.35
CA ASP A 70 0.93 48.09 1.44
C ASP A 70 1.80 47.47 0.34
N LEU A 71 2.72 48.26 -0.23
CA LEU A 71 3.65 47.79 -1.26
C LEU A 71 4.56 46.67 -0.72
N TYR A 72 5.16 46.86 0.45
CA TYR A 72 6.02 45.84 1.04
C TYR A 72 5.26 44.56 1.44
N THR A 73 4.01 44.68 1.91
CA THR A 73 3.16 43.51 2.18
C THR A 73 2.87 42.73 0.91
N ALA A 74 2.51 43.41 -0.19
CA ALA A 74 2.25 42.75 -1.47
C ALA A 74 3.52 42.10 -2.07
N GLN A 75 4.69 42.74 -1.95
CA GLN A 75 5.96 42.14 -2.35
C GLN A 75 6.31 40.90 -1.53
N ALA A 76 6.05 40.93 -0.22
CA ALA A 76 6.26 39.79 0.66
C ALA A 76 5.30 38.63 0.31
N ALA A 77 4.04 38.93 0.01
CA ALA A 77 3.06 37.94 -0.44
C ALA A 77 3.50 37.27 -1.73
N LEU A 78 3.90 38.03 -2.77
CA LEU A 78 4.39 37.46 -4.02
C LEU A 78 5.61 36.55 -3.80
N ALA A 79 6.57 36.98 -2.98
CA ALA A 79 7.75 36.17 -2.67
C ALA A 79 7.39 34.88 -1.91
N ALA A 80 6.37 34.91 -1.06
CA ALA A 80 5.89 33.73 -0.33
C ALA A 80 5.24 32.72 -1.28
N VAL A 81 4.36 33.17 -2.18
CA VAL A 81 3.69 32.30 -3.18
C VAL A 81 4.71 31.69 -4.16
N GLN A 82 5.72 32.47 -4.60
CA GLN A 82 6.82 31.94 -5.43
C GLN A 82 7.69 30.90 -4.71
N ALA A 83 7.94 31.08 -3.41
CA ALA A 83 8.65 30.06 -2.63
C ALA A 83 7.83 28.78 -2.49
N GLU A 84 6.50 28.90 -2.41
CA GLU A 84 5.58 27.77 -2.34
C GLU A 84 5.48 27.02 -3.68
N GLU A 85 5.51 27.72 -4.82
CA GLU A 85 5.59 27.10 -6.15
C GLU A 85 6.81 26.17 -6.26
N LEU A 86 8.00 26.63 -5.84
CA LEU A 86 9.22 25.78 -5.83
C LEU A 86 9.06 24.54 -4.94
N ARG A 87 8.30 24.65 -3.83
CA ARG A 87 8.00 23.52 -2.95
C ARG A 87 7.08 22.51 -3.66
N LEU A 88 6.05 23.00 -4.34
CA LEU A 88 5.08 22.19 -5.08
C LEU A 88 5.71 21.52 -6.32
N GLU A 89 6.64 22.18 -7.00
CA GLU A 89 7.44 21.57 -8.08
C GLU A 89 8.25 20.37 -7.57
N ALA A 90 8.91 20.53 -6.41
CA ALA A 90 9.65 19.44 -5.78
C ALA A 90 8.71 18.29 -5.35
N GLU A 91 7.53 18.61 -4.83
CA GLU A 91 6.52 17.62 -4.44
C GLU A 91 5.99 16.83 -5.64
N LEU A 92 5.70 17.51 -6.76
CA LEU A 92 5.31 16.85 -8.01
C LEU A 92 6.41 15.88 -8.50
N ALA A 93 7.67 16.32 -8.50
CA ALA A 93 8.80 15.48 -8.90
C ALA A 93 8.95 14.25 -8.00
N LEU A 94 8.76 14.40 -6.68
CA LEU A 94 8.79 13.28 -5.72
C LEU A 94 7.64 12.30 -5.94
N ASN A 95 6.42 12.79 -6.20
CA ASN A 95 5.27 11.94 -6.47
C ASN A 95 5.41 11.18 -7.81
N GLN A 96 5.96 11.82 -8.84
CA GLN A 96 6.28 11.16 -10.11
C GLN A 96 7.33 10.05 -9.94
N GLU A 97 8.36 10.30 -9.12
CA GLU A 97 9.37 9.29 -8.80
C GLU A 97 8.76 8.12 -8.01
N ALA A 98 7.87 8.40 -7.04
CA ALA A 98 7.18 7.37 -6.29
C ALA A 98 6.32 6.48 -7.20
N LEU A 99 5.58 7.07 -8.15
CA LEU A 99 4.80 6.32 -9.13
C LEU A 99 5.69 5.48 -10.05
N ARG A 100 6.83 6.02 -10.51
CA ARG A 100 7.81 5.26 -11.28
C ARG A 100 8.34 4.06 -10.50
N SER A 101 8.66 4.24 -9.21
CA SER A 101 9.22 3.18 -8.38
C SER A 101 8.27 1.99 -8.23
N VAL A 102 6.97 2.25 -8.10
CA VAL A 102 5.96 1.18 -7.93
C VAL A 102 5.56 0.56 -9.27
N SER A 103 5.40 1.36 -10.32
CA SER A 103 5.00 0.87 -11.65
C SER A 103 6.13 0.24 -12.46
N GLY A 104 7.38 0.58 -12.16
CA GLY A 104 8.55 0.21 -12.96
C GLY A 104 8.64 0.91 -14.32
N LEU A 105 7.77 1.89 -14.59
CA LEU A 105 7.67 2.59 -15.86
C LEU A 105 8.02 4.07 -15.69
N ASN A 106 8.75 4.62 -16.67
CA ASN A 106 8.84 6.07 -16.80
C ASN A 106 7.48 6.59 -17.25
N VAL A 107 6.73 7.16 -16.31
CA VAL A 107 5.43 7.76 -16.57
C VAL A 107 5.59 9.07 -17.33
N GLY A 108 4.88 9.19 -18.45
CA GLY A 108 4.71 10.45 -19.17
C GLY A 108 3.55 11.26 -18.58
N PRO A 109 2.97 12.20 -19.35
CA PRO A 109 1.75 12.89 -18.96
C PRO A 109 0.64 11.90 -18.61
N LEU A 110 -0.02 12.12 -17.47
CA LEU A 110 -1.11 11.27 -16.99
C LEU A 110 -2.46 11.77 -17.51
N PHE A 111 -3.46 10.88 -17.51
CA PHE A 111 -4.83 11.27 -17.86
C PHE A 111 -5.50 11.94 -16.65
N ARG A 112 -5.88 13.21 -16.80
CA ARG A 112 -6.55 13.93 -15.71
C ARG A 112 -7.98 13.44 -15.52
N LEU A 113 -8.49 13.66 -14.30
CA LEU A 113 -9.92 13.50 -14.02
C LEU A 113 -10.72 14.59 -14.72
N ASP A 114 -11.96 14.27 -15.08
CA ASP A 114 -12.93 15.27 -15.50
C ASP A 114 -13.33 16.14 -14.31
N GLU A 115 -13.57 17.44 -14.53
CA GLU A 115 -14.02 18.37 -13.48
C GLU A 115 -15.33 17.92 -12.82
N LEU A 116 -16.17 17.17 -13.54
CA LEU A 116 -17.45 16.62 -13.08
C LEU A 116 -17.34 15.16 -12.62
N ALA A 117 -16.13 14.66 -12.33
CA ALA A 117 -15.95 13.31 -11.83
C ALA A 117 -16.68 13.12 -10.48
N GLU A 118 -17.68 12.25 -10.46
CA GLU A 118 -18.43 11.92 -9.24
C GLU A 118 -17.80 10.73 -8.52
N ILE A 119 -17.69 10.83 -7.19
CA ILE A 119 -17.30 9.71 -6.33
C ILE A 119 -18.49 8.74 -6.23
N PRO A 120 -18.33 7.46 -6.60
CA PRO A 120 -19.42 6.49 -6.51
C PRO A 120 -19.96 6.37 -5.07
N PRO A 121 -21.28 6.30 -4.87
CA PRO A 121 -21.84 6.15 -3.53
C PRO A 121 -21.54 4.76 -2.97
N VAL A 122 -21.30 4.69 -1.66
CA VAL A 122 -21.24 3.42 -0.94
C VAL A 122 -22.67 2.91 -0.73
N GLU A 123 -23.08 1.90 -1.50
CA GLU A 123 -24.47 1.42 -1.53
C GLU A 123 -24.85 0.54 -0.33
N ASN A 124 -23.89 -0.23 0.19
CA ASN A 124 -24.16 -1.24 1.22
C ASN A 124 -23.68 -0.81 2.60
N SER A 125 -24.15 -1.50 3.64
CA SER A 125 -23.71 -1.25 5.02
C SER A 125 -22.24 -1.61 5.23
N VAL A 126 -21.58 -0.97 6.20
CA VAL A 126 -20.22 -1.35 6.62
C VAL A 126 -20.11 -2.85 6.96
N GLN A 127 -21.15 -3.42 7.59
CA GLN A 127 -21.15 -4.84 7.97
C GLN A 127 -21.16 -5.77 6.75
N PHE A 128 -21.79 -5.35 5.65
CA PHE A 128 -21.76 -6.09 4.38
C PHE A 128 -20.34 -6.18 3.83
N TYR A 129 -19.63 -5.05 3.74
CA TYR A 129 -18.26 -5.03 3.22
C TYR A 129 -17.28 -5.79 4.11
N VAL A 130 -17.48 -5.75 5.43
CA VAL A 130 -16.66 -6.52 6.37
C VAL A 130 -16.86 -8.01 6.16
N GLN A 131 -18.10 -8.47 6.01
CA GLN A 131 -18.38 -9.87 5.73
C GLN A 131 -17.78 -10.31 4.39
N GLN A 132 -17.93 -9.47 3.34
CA GLN A 132 -17.30 -9.73 2.05
C GLN A 132 -15.78 -9.87 2.17
N ALA A 133 -15.13 -8.98 2.94
CA ALA A 133 -13.69 -9.06 3.17
C ALA A 133 -13.30 -10.30 4.00
N GLU A 134 -14.06 -10.66 5.04
CA GLU A 134 -13.81 -11.88 5.82
C GLU A 134 -13.88 -13.15 4.97
N GLU A 135 -14.73 -13.17 3.93
CA GLU A 135 -14.91 -14.31 3.02
C GLU A 135 -13.91 -14.33 1.86
N GLN A 136 -13.54 -13.17 1.32
CA GLN A 136 -12.81 -13.05 0.05
C GLN A 136 -11.37 -12.53 0.18
N ASN A 137 -10.95 -12.05 1.35
CA ASN A 137 -9.60 -11.52 1.52
C ASN A 137 -8.56 -12.65 1.47
N GLN A 138 -7.62 -12.53 0.53
CA GLN A 138 -6.59 -13.53 0.26
C GLN A 138 -5.63 -13.70 1.44
N GLN A 139 -5.35 -12.64 2.21
CA GLN A 139 -4.50 -12.75 3.40
C GLN A 139 -5.17 -13.58 4.50
N ILE A 140 -6.51 -13.52 4.63
CA ILE A 140 -7.24 -14.41 5.55
C ILE A 140 -7.13 -15.86 5.05
N GLN A 141 -7.37 -16.10 3.76
CA GLN A 141 -7.29 -17.44 3.17
C GLN A 141 -5.88 -18.05 3.30
N ALA A 142 -4.82 -17.28 3.06
CA ALA A 142 -3.43 -17.67 3.31
C ALA A 142 -3.21 -18.13 4.75
N ARG A 143 -3.72 -17.38 5.75
CA ARG A 143 -3.59 -17.75 7.17
C ARG A 143 -4.43 -18.98 7.54
N GLU A 144 -5.55 -19.21 6.86
CA GLU A 144 -6.31 -20.46 7.01
C GLU A 144 -5.50 -21.67 6.53
N TYR A 145 -4.85 -21.58 5.36
CA TYR A 145 -3.95 -22.63 4.88
C TYR A 145 -2.74 -22.82 5.79
N ALA A 146 -2.14 -21.74 6.31
CA ALA A 146 -1.05 -21.81 7.28
C ALA A 146 -1.46 -22.56 8.57
N LEU A 147 -2.68 -22.31 9.08
CA LEU A 147 -3.23 -23.01 10.23
C LEU A 147 -3.45 -24.51 9.93
N GLN A 148 -3.98 -24.83 8.75
CA GLN A 148 -4.16 -26.23 8.32
C GLN A 148 -2.80 -26.94 8.16
N ALA A 149 -1.80 -26.27 7.59
CA ALA A 149 -0.44 -26.79 7.43
C ALA A 149 0.19 -27.08 8.80
N ALA A 150 0.00 -26.18 9.78
CA ALA A 150 0.46 -26.40 11.15
C ALA A 150 -0.27 -27.59 11.83
N GLN A 151 -1.54 -27.84 11.51
CA GLN A 151 -2.26 -29.03 11.98
C GLN A 151 -1.69 -30.32 11.38
N GLU A 152 -1.42 -30.34 10.07
CA GLU A 152 -0.77 -31.48 9.40
C GLU A 152 0.65 -31.72 9.94
N GLN A 153 1.39 -30.66 10.32
CA GLN A 153 2.70 -30.80 10.95
C GLN A 153 2.61 -31.53 12.30
N ILE A 154 1.55 -31.33 13.10
CA ILE A 154 1.35 -32.11 14.34
C ILE A 154 1.20 -33.60 14.01
N SER A 155 0.42 -33.93 12.98
CA SER A 155 0.22 -35.31 12.53
C SER A 155 1.53 -35.93 12.03
N GLU A 156 2.34 -35.16 11.29
CA GLU A 156 3.68 -35.56 10.87
C GLU A 156 4.59 -35.87 12.06
N ARG A 157 4.63 -34.97 13.07
CA ARG A 157 5.43 -35.18 14.29
C ARG A 157 4.96 -36.39 15.10
N LYS A 158 3.65 -36.66 15.14
CA LYS A 158 3.10 -37.91 15.74
C LYS A 158 3.56 -39.16 14.99
N GLY A 159 3.76 -39.06 13.67
CA GLY A 159 4.33 -40.12 12.84
C GLY A 159 5.73 -40.57 13.26
N ALA A 160 6.48 -39.74 14.01
CA ALA A 160 7.79 -40.11 14.54
C ALA A 160 7.75 -41.28 15.56
N TYR A 161 6.57 -41.63 16.08
CA TYR A 161 6.37 -42.82 16.92
C TYR A 161 6.02 -44.09 16.13
N MET A 162 5.79 -43.97 14.83
CA MET A 162 5.41 -45.09 13.98
C MET A 162 6.65 -45.81 13.41
N PRO A 163 6.54 -47.10 13.09
CA PRO A 163 7.56 -47.80 12.32
C PRO A 163 7.85 -47.09 11.00
N ARG A 164 9.12 -46.80 10.72
CA ARG A 164 9.58 -46.33 9.41
C ARG A 164 10.02 -47.53 8.60
N VAL A 165 9.40 -47.73 7.44
CA VAL A 165 9.77 -48.78 6.48
C VAL A 165 10.44 -48.11 5.29
N THR A 166 11.68 -48.50 5.02
CA THR A 166 12.48 -48.00 3.89
C THR A 166 12.77 -49.15 2.94
N PHE A 167 12.42 -48.98 1.67
CA PHE A 167 12.80 -49.92 0.61
C PHE A 167 14.12 -49.47 -0.01
N ILE A 168 15.09 -50.38 -0.06
CA ILE A 168 16.43 -50.12 -0.57
C ILE A 168 16.68 -51.10 -1.72
N ALA A 169 17.00 -50.57 -2.90
CA ALA A 169 17.43 -51.35 -4.05
C ALA A 169 18.70 -50.71 -4.61
N GLN A 170 19.77 -51.50 -4.70
CA GLN A 170 21.07 -51.07 -5.20
C GLN A 170 21.59 -52.08 -6.22
N ARG A 171 22.13 -51.57 -7.32
CA ARG A 171 22.87 -52.36 -8.30
C ARG A 171 24.28 -51.79 -8.42
N GLN A 172 25.28 -52.67 -8.32
CA GLN A 172 26.68 -52.34 -8.49
C GLN A 172 27.27 -53.26 -9.54
N ASP A 173 27.76 -52.67 -10.62
CA ASP A 173 28.50 -53.36 -11.67
C ASP A 173 29.96 -52.86 -11.58
N SER A 174 30.94 -53.77 -11.55
CA SER A 174 32.37 -53.43 -11.45
C SER A 174 33.22 -54.41 -12.26
N ASP A 175 34.08 -53.88 -13.12
CA ASP A 175 35.04 -54.61 -13.96
C ASP A 175 36.51 -54.24 -13.67
N VAL A 176 36.73 -53.28 -12.75
CA VAL A 176 38.06 -52.85 -12.29
C VAL A 176 38.40 -53.45 -10.92
N GLY A 177 39.60 -54.01 -10.82
CA GLY A 177 40.21 -54.50 -9.58
C GLY A 177 41.13 -53.47 -8.93
N PHE A 178 41.95 -53.90 -7.96
CA PHE A 178 42.99 -53.06 -7.35
C PHE A 178 43.96 -52.53 -8.43
N ASP A 179 44.30 -51.25 -8.37
CA ASP A 179 45.21 -50.57 -9.31
C ASP A 179 44.77 -50.62 -10.79
N ASN A 180 43.46 -50.53 -11.06
CA ASN A 180 42.86 -50.55 -12.41
C ASN A 180 43.16 -51.82 -13.23
N LEU A 181 43.55 -52.92 -12.58
CA LEU A 181 43.72 -54.19 -13.26
C LEU A 181 42.36 -54.77 -13.68
N PRO A 182 42.23 -55.33 -14.89
CA PRO A 182 40.99 -56.00 -15.31
C PRO A 182 40.67 -57.17 -14.37
N MET A 183 39.48 -57.17 -13.79
CA MET A 183 38.98 -58.26 -12.96
C MET A 183 37.74 -58.89 -13.61
N ILE A 184 37.36 -60.10 -13.18
CA ILE A 184 36.09 -60.72 -13.59
C ILE A 184 34.96 -59.75 -13.22
N ARG A 185 34.17 -59.37 -14.23
CA ARG A 185 33.00 -58.51 -14.06
C ARG A 185 32.12 -59.04 -12.93
N SER A 186 31.89 -58.19 -11.93
CA SER A 186 31.03 -58.46 -10.79
C SER A 186 29.76 -57.63 -10.91
N ASP A 187 28.63 -58.30 -10.98
CA ASP A 187 27.29 -57.69 -11.07
C ASP A 187 26.51 -58.06 -9.81
N ASN A 188 26.47 -57.15 -8.82
CA ASN A 188 25.78 -57.36 -7.56
C ASN A 188 24.50 -56.52 -7.50
N THR A 189 23.37 -57.17 -7.23
CA THR A 189 22.10 -56.49 -6.96
C THR A 189 21.66 -56.80 -5.53
N TYR A 190 21.43 -55.75 -4.73
CA TYR A 190 20.93 -55.81 -3.36
C TYR A 190 19.52 -55.24 -3.31
N ILE A 191 18.58 -55.99 -2.74
CA ILE A 191 17.22 -55.53 -2.46
C ILE A 191 16.95 -55.84 -0.99
N GLY A 192 16.52 -54.83 -0.23
CA GLY A 192 16.27 -54.94 1.20
C GLY A 192 15.12 -54.05 1.65
N LEU A 193 14.49 -54.46 2.75
CA LEU A 193 13.55 -53.64 3.50
C LEU A 193 14.17 -53.36 4.87
N ASP A 194 14.35 -52.08 5.19
CA ASP A 194 14.78 -51.62 6.51
C ASP A 194 13.55 -51.15 7.30
N VAL A 195 13.37 -51.68 8.51
CA VAL A 195 12.25 -51.31 9.39
C VAL A 195 12.82 -50.79 10.70
N SER A 196 12.66 -49.49 10.94
CA SER A 196 13.13 -48.81 12.15
C SER A 196 11.97 -48.37 13.03
N ILE A 197 11.95 -48.82 14.29
CA ILE A 197 10.95 -48.44 15.29
C ILE A 197 11.65 -47.78 16.48
N PRO A 198 11.46 -46.47 16.71
CA PRO A 198 12.08 -45.81 17.85
C PRO A 198 11.38 -46.19 19.15
N ILE A 199 12.04 -46.99 20.00
CA ILE A 199 11.50 -47.42 21.31
C ILE A 199 11.65 -46.30 22.35
N TYR A 200 12.77 -45.59 22.34
CA TYR A 200 13.05 -44.49 23.25
C TYR A 200 13.91 -43.42 22.57
N ALA A 201 13.45 -42.17 22.64
CA ALA A 201 14.09 -41.04 21.98
C ALA A 201 14.48 -39.91 22.98
N GLY A 202 14.61 -40.23 24.28
CA GLY A 202 15.03 -39.25 25.30
C GLY A 202 14.08 -38.06 25.47
N GLY A 203 12.81 -38.19 25.06
CA GLY A 203 11.82 -37.11 25.10
C GLY A 203 11.80 -36.17 23.90
N SER A 204 12.74 -36.30 22.95
CA SER A 204 12.81 -35.44 21.75
C SER A 204 11.52 -35.46 20.93
N ASN A 205 10.93 -36.63 20.66
CA ASN A 205 9.64 -36.75 19.95
C ASN A 205 8.49 -36.04 20.68
N ARG A 206 8.47 -36.08 22.02
CA ARG A 206 7.44 -35.41 22.83
C ARG A 206 7.62 -33.89 22.76
N ALA A 207 8.85 -33.41 22.86
CA ALA A 207 9.17 -32.00 22.71
C ALA A 207 8.79 -31.48 21.32
N ALA A 208 9.10 -32.23 20.25
CA ALA A 208 8.74 -31.87 18.88
C ALA A 208 7.23 -31.76 18.64
N ILE A 209 6.42 -32.64 19.27
CA ILE A 209 4.96 -32.52 19.20
C ILE A 209 4.46 -31.31 19.99
N SER A 210 5.02 -31.09 21.19
CA SER A 210 4.66 -29.91 22.00
C SER A 210 4.94 -28.62 21.24
N GLU A 211 6.09 -28.55 20.57
CA GLU A 211 6.47 -27.43 19.71
C GLU A 211 5.48 -27.27 18.55
N ALA A 212 5.12 -28.34 17.84
CA ALA A 212 4.15 -28.29 16.74
C ALA A 212 2.76 -27.82 17.21
N ILE A 213 2.32 -28.19 18.41
CA ILE A 213 1.07 -27.70 19.01
C ILE A 213 1.16 -26.20 19.29
N SER A 214 2.28 -25.72 19.83
CA SER A 214 2.51 -24.29 20.03
C SER A 214 2.52 -23.53 18.70
N ARG A 215 3.16 -24.06 17.66
CA ARG A 215 3.16 -23.47 16.31
C ARG A 215 1.76 -23.36 15.72
N ARG A 216 0.89 -24.38 15.89
CA ARG A 216 -0.52 -24.29 15.51
C ARG A 216 -1.26 -23.20 16.28
N SER A 217 -0.99 -23.05 17.58
CA SER A 217 -1.60 -21.99 18.40
C SER A 217 -1.16 -20.58 17.97
N ILE A 218 0.09 -20.44 17.49
CA ILE A 218 0.60 -19.21 16.88
C ILE A 218 -0.18 -18.94 15.59
N ALA A 219 -0.26 -19.90 14.68
CA ALA A 219 -1.00 -19.75 13.42
C ALA A 219 -2.49 -19.40 13.63
N GLU A 220 -3.13 -19.96 14.66
CA GLU A 220 -4.51 -19.61 15.03
C GLU A 220 -4.64 -18.16 15.53
N SER A 221 -3.66 -17.69 16.28
CA SER A 221 -3.61 -16.29 16.75
C SER A 221 -3.34 -15.32 15.60
N GLU A 222 -2.45 -15.69 14.66
CA GLU A 222 -2.16 -14.92 13.45
C GLU A 222 -3.41 -14.79 12.56
N LEU A 223 -4.14 -15.89 12.32
CA LEU A 223 -5.40 -15.85 11.57
C LEU A 223 -6.42 -14.91 12.23
N ARG A 224 -6.55 -14.97 13.56
CA ARG A 224 -7.44 -14.07 14.30
C ARG A 224 -7.00 -12.61 14.17
N SER A 225 -5.69 -12.35 14.23
CA SER A 225 -5.13 -11.00 14.08
C SER A 225 -5.46 -10.43 12.70
N VAL A 226 -5.19 -11.18 11.64
CA VAL A 226 -5.45 -10.75 10.25
C VAL A 226 -6.93 -10.50 10.01
N ARG A 227 -7.83 -11.30 10.58
CA ARG A 227 -9.29 -11.05 10.51
C ARG A 227 -9.69 -9.73 11.18
N LEU A 228 -9.16 -9.45 12.37
CA LEU A 228 -9.44 -8.21 13.09
C LEU A 228 -8.88 -6.99 12.34
N GLU A 229 -7.65 -7.08 11.85
CA GLU A 229 -6.99 -6.03 11.06
C GLU A 229 -7.75 -5.76 9.76
N THR A 230 -8.15 -6.79 9.02
CA THR A 230 -8.98 -6.65 7.81
C THR A 230 -10.30 -5.96 8.14
N GLY A 231 -10.95 -6.36 9.24
CA GLY A 231 -12.18 -5.72 9.70
C GLY A 231 -12.01 -4.25 10.09
N GLU A 232 -10.87 -3.88 10.68
CA GLU A 232 -10.51 -2.51 11.01
C GLU A 232 -10.28 -1.68 9.73
N LEU A 233 -9.46 -2.19 8.80
CA LEU A 233 -9.15 -1.55 7.53
C LEU A 233 -10.41 -1.24 6.73
N VAL A 234 -11.31 -2.21 6.58
CA VAL A 234 -12.58 -2.02 5.86
C VAL A 234 -13.46 -0.96 6.53
N ARG A 235 -13.55 -0.97 7.87
CA ARG A 235 -14.33 0.04 8.60
C ARG A 235 -13.74 1.44 8.44
N SER A 236 -12.42 1.55 8.51
CA SER A 236 -11.69 2.80 8.32
C SER A 236 -11.92 3.35 6.90
N ALA A 237 -11.72 2.52 5.88
CA ALA A 237 -11.93 2.90 4.49
C ALA A 237 -13.39 3.32 4.23
N TYR A 238 -14.37 2.58 4.77
CA TYR A 238 -15.79 2.93 4.67
C TYR A 238 -16.08 4.32 5.25
N LEU A 239 -15.58 4.61 6.45
CA LEU A 239 -15.77 5.91 7.10
C LEU A 239 -15.07 7.03 6.35
N GLN A 240 -13.86 6.77 5.84
CA GLN A 240 -13.11 7.73 5.03
C GLN A 240 -13.87 8.11 3.76
N VAL A 241 -14.39 7.13 2.99
CA VAL A 241 -15.18 7.41 1.79
C VAL A 241 -16.44 8.22 2.12
N GLN A 242 -17.15 7.87 3.20
CA GLN A 242 -18.31 8.64 3.66
C GLN A 242 -17.94 10.09 4.02
N SER A 243 -16.84 10.28 4.76
CA SER A 243 -16.40 11.62 5.15
C SER A 243 -15.90 12.42 3.95
N SER A 244 -15.17 11.81 3.04
CA SER A 244 -14.59 12.47 1.86
C SER A 244 -15.68 13.03 0.97
N ARG A 245 -16.81 12.31 0.79
CA ARG A 245 -17.95 12.84 0.03
C ARG A 245 -18.51 14.13 0.63
N VAL A 246 -18.74 14.15 1.94
CA VAL A 246 -19.27 15.35 2.64
C VAL A 246 -18.25 16.49 2.60
N LEU A 247 -16.95 16.17 2.72
CA LEU A 247 -15.88 17.16 2.61
C LEU A 247 -15.78 17.75 1.20
N THR A 248 -15.95 16.95 0.14
CA THR A 248 -15.99 17.44 -1.24
C THR A 248 -17.19 18.38 -1.46
N GLU A 249 -18.39 17.99 -1.01
CA GLU A 249 -19.58 18.85 -1.09
C GLU A 249 -19.36 20.19 -0.35
N ALA A 250 -18.76 20.15 0.85
CA ALA A 250 -18.43 21.35 1.60
C ALA A 250 -17.33 22.20 0.95
N ALA A 251 -16.33 21.57 0.34
CA ALA A 251 -15.24 22.25 -0.37
C ALA A 251 -15.75 23.01 -1.60
N VAL A 252 -16.71 22.45 -2.35
CA VAL A 252 -17.34 23.15 -3.48
C VAL A 252 -18.03 24.43 -3.02
N ILE A 253 -18.82 24.35 -1.93
CA ILE A 253 -19.50 25.53 -1.35
C ILE A 253 -18.47 26.54 -0.83
N LEU A 254 -17.38 26.06 -0.22
CA LEU A 254 -16.31 26.91 0.28
C LEU A 254 -15.67 27.70 -0.87
N VAL A 255 -15.29 27.03 -1.97
CA VAL A 255 -14.68 27.66 -3.14
C VAL A 255 -15.61 28.72 -3.75
N GLU A 256 -16.90 28.40 -3.92
CA GLU A 256 -17.89 29.39 -4.41
C GLU A 256 -17.99 30.60 -3.46
N SER A 257 -18.03 30.35 -2.15
CA SER A 257 -18.16 31.40 -1.14
C SER A 257 -16.92 32.28 -1.05
N THR A 258 -15.72 31.70 -1.11
CA THR A 258 -14.45 32.44 -1.09
C THR A 258 -14.25 33.22 -2.37
N ALA A 259 -14.64 32.69 -3.53
CA ALA A 259 -14.59 33.43 -4.79
C ALA A 259 -15.47 34.70 -4.75
N LEU A 260 -16.71 34.60 -4.24
CA LEU A 260 -17.60 35.75 -4.06
C LEU A 260 -17.06 36.74 -3.02
N SER A 261 -16.45 36.24 -1.94
CA SER A 261 -15.80 37.07 -0.92
C SER A 261 -14.62 37.86 -1.50
N ALA A 262 -13.75 37.19 -2.26
CA ALA A 262 -12.62 37.80 -2.94
C ALA A 262 -13.08 38.89 -3.94
N GLU A 263 -14.13 38.63 -4.72
CA GLU A 263 -14.71 39.64 -5.62
C GLU A 263 -15.24 40.86 -4.85
N ALA A 264 -15.97 40.64 -3.74
CA ALA A 264 -16.50 41.72 -2.92
C ALA A 264 -15.37 42.53 -2.25
N MET A 265 -14.31 41.88 -1.78
CA MET A 265 -13.13 42.52 -1.21
C MET A 265 -12.40 43.36 -2.27
N GLN A 266 -12.24 42.84 -3.49
CA GLN A 266 -11.63 43.57 -4.59
C GLN A 266 -12.43 44.85 -4.93
N GLN A 267 -13.76 44.75 -5.03
CA GLN A 267 -14.62 45.93 -5.26
C GLN A 267 -14.53 46.93 -4.10
N GLY A 268 -14.50 46.43 -2.86
CA GLY A 268 -14.31 47.25 -1.68
C GLY A 268 -12.96 47.98 -1.68
N PHE A 269 -11.91 47.35 -2.19
CA PHE A 269 -10.58 47.96 -2.29
C PHE A 269 -10.57 49.07 -3.34
N ASP A 270 -11.19 48.84 -4.51
CA ASP A 270 -11.34 49.84 -5.55
C ASP A 270 -12.14 51.07 -5.08
N LEU A 271 -13.10 50.86 -4.17
CA LEU A 271 -13.89 51.91 -3.52
C LEU A 271 -13.22 52.52 -2.27
N GLY A 272 -12.07 51.98 -1.85
CA GLY A 272 -11.33 52.43 -0.66
C GLY A 272 -12.00 52.10 0.68
N THR A 273 -12.90 51.11 0.71
CA THR A 273 -13.60 50.67 1.93
C THR A 273 -12.91 49.50 2.64
N VAL A 274 -12.03 48.76 1.96
CA VAL A 274 -11.18 47.72 2.56
C VAL A 274 -9.71 47.95 2.18
N THR A 275 -8.80 47.31 2.91
CA THR A 275 -7.36 47.47 2.73
C THR A 275 -6.80 46.47 1.72
N SER A 276 -5.58 46.74 1.23
CA SER A 276 -4.84 45.81 0.35
C SER A 276 -4.63 44.44 0.99
N VAL A 277 -4.46 44.42 2.32
CA VAL A 277 -4.28 43.22 3.14
C VAL A 277 -5.57 42.41 3.24
N ASP A 278 -6.73 43.07 3.28
CA ASP A 278 -8.02 42.37 3.31
C ASP A 278 -8.25 41.59 2.00
N VAL A 279 -7.90 42.18 0.85
CA VAL A 279 -7.98 41.51 -0.46
C VAL A 279 -7.02 40.33 -0.56
N LEU A 280 -5.78 40.48 -0.06
CA LEU A 280 -4.78 39.41 -0.11
C LEU A 280 -5.12 38.22 0.81
N ASN A 281 -5.99 38.41 1.80
CA ASN A 281 -6.41 37.37 2.75
C ASN A 281 -7.79 36.77 2.44
N ALA A 282 -8.49 37.28 1.41
CA ALA A 282 -9.84 36.88 1.04
C ALA A 282 -9.87 35.65 0.14
#